data_AF-A0A139PH71-F1
#
_entry.id   AF-A0A139PH71-F1
#
_cell.length_a   1.000
_cell.length_b   1.000
_cell.length_c   1.000
_cell.angle_alpha   90.00
_cell.angle_beta   90.00
_cell.angle_gamma   90.00
#
_symmetry.space_group_name_H-M   'P 1'
#
loop_
_entity.id
_entity.type
_entity.pdbx_description
1 polymer ?
#
loop_
_entity_poly.entity_id
_entity_poly.type
_entity_poly.pdbx_seq_one_letter_code
_entity_poly.pdbx_strand_id
1 'polypeptide(L)'
;MKSLKRIIVALVTSLFVAINTVPSVIYANEMYKVTQEQQVEQSMVEIDQKLSKPLEISDEEIETLIQENKALYPNLTEEQMRDIAYKAVSPYTSRGSIWDGQGVTLSEFAWAFDVIVSSLLGGIGSIPQYAAKKGLAAAKAMLSRAAVAAAKRVGVYAGIIPGILAGLFNVLNIYGSLGYAVAKYIDARDYHPNNGRINVWA
;
A
#
# COMPACT_ATOMS: atom_id res chain seq x y z
N MET A 1 -55.73 -34.72 -17.42
CA MET A 1 -55.29 -33.69 -18.41
C MET A 1 -55.25 -32.25 -17.87
N LYS A 2 -56.15 -31.81 -16.98
CA LYS A 2 -56.14 -30.42 -16.46
C LYS A 2 -54.94 -30.08 -15.57
N SER A 3 -54.41 -31.03 -14.79
CA SER A 3 -53.24 -30.83 -13.91
C SER A 3 -51.93 -30.72 -14.69
N LEU A 4 -51.73 -31.56 -15.71
CA LEU A 4 -50.52 -31.56 -16.54
C LEU A 4 -50.33 -30.23 -17.30
N LYS A 5 -51.43 -29.65 -17.81
CA LYS A 5 -51.39 -28.33 -18.48
C LYS A 5 -51.00 -27.19 -17.52
N ARG A 6 -51.40 -27.26 -16.24
CA ARG A 6 -51.02 -26.24 -15.23
C ARG A 6 -49.54 -26.33 -14.85
N ILE A 7 -48.99 -27.53 -14.75
CA ILE A 7 -47.56 -27.75 -14.46
C ILE A 7 -46.69 -27.23 -15.60
N ILE A 8 -47.07 -27.48 -16.85
CA ILE A 8 -46.34 -27.01 -18.03
C ILE A 8 -46.36 -25.47 -18.11
N VAL A 9 -47.51 -24.84 -17.85
CA VAL A 9 -47.61 -23.36 -17.85
C VAL A 9 -46.77 -22.74 -16.73
N ALA A 10 -46.74 -23.34 -15.53
CA ALA A 10 -45.91 -22.87 -14.43
C ALA A 10 -44.40 -23.00 -14.73
N LEU A 11 -43.98 -24.09 -15.38
CA LEU A 11 -42.59 -24.29 -15.80
C LEU A 11 -42.16 -23.28 -16.86
N VAL A 12 -42.99 -23.03 -17.88
CA VAL A 12 -42.68 -22.05 -18.94
C VAL A 12 -42.63 -20.62 -18.40
N THR A 13 -43.53 -20.25 -17.48
CA THR A 13 -43.50 -18.92 -16.84
C THR A 13 -42.29 -18.76 -15.91
N SER A 14 -41.89 -19.79 -15.17
CA SER A 14 -40.67 -19.74 -14.35
C SER A 14 -39.39 -19.58 -15.18
N LEU A 15 -39.33 -20.22 -16.36
CA LEU A 15 -38.21 -20.11 -17.28
C LEU A 15 -38.16 -18.70 -17.90
N PHE A 16 -39.30 -18.12 -18.27
CA PHE A 16 -39.38 -16.75 -18.80
C PHE A 16 -39.01 -15.68 -17.77
N VAL A 17 -39.32 -15.87 -16.48
CA VAL A 17 -38.88 -14.95 -15.42
C VAL A 17 -37.36 -15.05 -15.21
N ALA A 18 -36.79 -16.26 -15.21
CA ALA A 18 -35.34 -16.44 -15.06
C ALA A 18 -34.53 -15.81 -16.21
N ILE A 19 -35.01 -15.89 -17.46
CA ILE A 19 -34.31 -15.31 -18.62
C ILE A 19 -34.30 -13.77 -18.59
N ASN A 20 -35.27 -13.13 -17.92
CA ASN A 20 -35.34 -11.67 -17.81
C ASN A 20 -34.58 -11.10 -16.60
N THR A 21 -34.22 -11.93 -15.60
CA THR A 21 -33.44 -11.50 -14.43
C THR A 21 -31.94 -11.84 -14.51
N VAL A 22 -31.56 -12.81 -15.34
CA VAL A 22 -30.14 -13.17 -15.54
C VAL A 22 -29.33 -12.03 -16.20
N PRO A 23 -29.83 -11.32 -17.23
CA PRO A 23 -29.11 -10.19 -17.81
C PRO A 23 -28.86 -9.09 -16.77
N SER A 24 -29.87 -8.71 -15.98
CA SER A 24 -29.74 -7.60 -15.03
C SER A 24 -28.76 -7.90 -13.89
N VAL A 25 -28.66 -9.15 -13.44
CA VAL A 25 -27.68 -9.54 -12.41
C VAL A 25 -26.25 -9.55 -12.96
N ILE A 26 -26.04 -10.03 -14.20
CA ILE A 26 -24.72 -10.01 -14.85
C ILE A 26 -24.28 -8.57 -15.11
N TYR A 27 -25.14 -7.74 -15.70
CA TYR A 27 -24.85 -6.33 -15.95
C TYR A 27 -24.59 -5.55 -14.67
N ALA A 28 -25.35 -5.79 -13.58
CA ALA A 28 -25.11 -5.14 -12.29
C ALA A 28 -23.76 -5.55 -11.68
N ASN A 29 -23.36 -6.82 -11.79
CA ASN A 29 -22.07 -7.29 -11.29
C ASN A 29 -20.89 -6.73 -12.11
N GLU A 30 -21.02 -6.66 -13.44
CA GLU A 30 -20.03 -6.04 -14.31
C GLU A 30 -19.91 -4.53 -14.05
N MET A 31 -21.03 -3.82 -13.93
CA MET A 31 -21.03 -2.40 -13.54
C MET A 31 -20.37 -2.19 -12.18
N TYR A 32 -20.66 -3.05 -11.19
CA TYR A 32 -20.07 -2.96 -9.87
C TYR A 32 -18.55 -3.18 -9.90
N LYS A 33 -18.10 -4.17 -10.68
CA LYS A 33 -16.66 -4.45 -10.87
C LYS A 33 -15.94 -3.29 -11.56
N VAL A 34 -16.49 -2.76 -12.66
CA VAL A 34 -15.94 -1.58 -13.36
C VAL A 34 -15.88 -0.37 -12.43
N THR A 35 -16.92 -0.16 -11.62
CA THR A 35 -16.94 0.95 -10.65
C THR A 35 -15.84 0.80 -9.59
N GLN A 36 -15.61 -0.42 -9.08
CA GLN A 36 -14.51 -0.67 -8.15
C GLN A 36 -13.13 -0.46 -8.78
N GLU A 37 -12.92 -0.94 -10.01
CA GLU A 37 -11.67 -0.75 -10.74
C GLU A 37 -11.38 0.74 -10.97
N GLN A 38 -12.38 1.51 -11.40
CA GLN A 38 -12.28 2.96 -11.55
C GLN A 38 -12.00 3.67 -10.22
N GLN A 39 -12.62 3.24 -9.12
CA GLN A 39 -12.38 3.84 -7.80
C GLN A 39 -10.95 3.58 -7.29
N VAL A 40 -10.41 2.39 -7.57
CA VAL A 40 -9.00 2.06 -7.27
C VAL A 40 -8.07 2.90 -8.14
N GLU A 41 -8.34 3.02 -9.43
CA GLU A 41 -7.55 3.83 -10.37
C GLU A 41 -7.54 5.31 -9.98
N GLN A 42 -8.69 5.89 -9.63
CA GLN A 42 -8.77 7.26 -9.12
C GLN A 42 -7.97 7.45 -7.83
N SER A 43 -8.09 6.51 -6.90
CA SER A 43 -7.30 6.54 -5.65
C SER A 43 -5.80 6.48 -5.94
N MET A 44 -5.40 5.67 -6.93
CA MET A 44 -4.02 5.55 -7.38
C MET A 44 -3.48 6.87 -7.94
N VAL A 45 -4.24 7.53 -8.81
CA VAL A 45 -3.87 8.84 -9.36
C VAL A 45 -3.75 9.89 -8.24
N GLU A 46 -4.67 9.92 -7.28
CA GLU A 46 -4.60 10.84 -6.14
C GLU A 46 -3.32 10.63 -5.31
N ILE A 47 -2.96 9.37 -5.05
CA ILE A 47 -1.75 9.04 -4.28
C ILE A 47 -0.49 9.40 -5.06
N ASP A 48 -0.44 9.11 -6.37
CA ASP A 48 0.70 9.47 -7.22
C ASP A 48 0.87 10.99 -7.29
N GLN A 49 -0.23 11.74 -7.37
CA GLN A 49 -0.21 13.20 -7.26
C GLN A 49 0.35 13.67 -5.91
N LYS A 50 -0.12 13.11 -4.78
CA LYS A 50 0.40 13.45 -3.45
C LYS A 50 1.89 13.16 -3.33
N LEU A 51 2.36 12.03 -3.85
CA LEU A 51 3.76 11.60 -3.75
C LEU A 51 4.71 12.35 -4.69
N SER A 52 4.18 13.01 -5.73
CA SER A 52 4.97 13.80 -6.69
C SER A 52 5.40 15.18 -6.16
N LYS A 53 4.79 15.63 -5.07
CA LYS A 53 5.16 16.84 -4.32
C LYS A 53 5.55 16.50 -2.87
N PRO A 54 6.13 17.44 -2.11
CA PRO A 54 6.32 17.26 -0.67
C PRO A 54 4.98 16.95 0.01
N LEU A 55 4.99 15.95 0.89
CA LEU A 55 3.82 15.56 1.67
C LEU A 55 3.52 16.66 2.69
N GLU A 56 2.25 17.01 2.79
CA GLU A 56 1.75 18.03 3.72
C GLU A 56 1.64 17.39 5.11
N ILE A 57 2.68 17.56 5.93
CA ILE A 57 2.74 17.16 7.34
C ILE A 57 3.48 18.24 8.12
N SER A 58 2.96 18.61 9.29
CA SER A 58 3.56 19.61 10.18
C SER A 58 4.73 19.03 10.98
N ASP A 59 5.59 19.91 11.50
CA ASP A 59 6.69 19.51 12.38
C ASP A 59 6.15 18.84 13.65
N GLU A 60 5.04 19.34 14.21
CA GLU A 60 4.37 18.77 15.38
C GLU A 60 3.84 17.35 15.11
N GLU A 61 3.31 17.10 13.91
CA GLU A 61 2.88 15.75 13.50
C GLU A 61 4.08 14.81 13.36
N ILE A 62 5.20 15.27 12.81
CA ILE A 62 6.44 14.48 12.74
C ILE A 62 6.92 14.11 14.15
N GLU A 63 6.94 15.06 15.08
CA GLU A 63 7.31 14.79 16.48
C GLU A 63 6.40 13.75 17.13
N THR A 64 5.10 13.89 16.92
CA THR A 64 4.10 12.95 17.44
C THR A 64 4.38 11.55 16.90
N LEU A 65 4.60 11.42 15.59
CA LEU A 65 4.96 10.14 14.97
C LEU A 65 6.25 9.56 15.55
N ILE A 66 7.27 10.38 15.80
CA ILE A 66 8.53 9.93 16.41
C ILE A 66 8.27 9.35 17.79
N GLN A 67 7.52 10.06 18.64
CA GLN A 67 7.23 9.59 20.00
C GLN A 67 6.39 8.32 20.02
N GLU A 68 5.40 8.21 19.13
CA GLU A 68 4.55 7.02 19.01
C GLU A 68 5.33 5.78 18.52
N ASN A 69 6.31 5.97 17.63
CA ASN A 69 7.02 4.88 16.97
C ASN A 69 8.42 4.59 17.54
N LYS A 70 8.91 5.39 18.49
CA LYS A 70 10.24 5.20 19.09
C LYS A 70 10.47 3.80 19.66
N ALA A 71 9.45 3.22 20.29
CA ALA A 71 9.52 1.87 20.84
C ALA A 71 9.61 0.78 19.75
N LEU A 72 9.11 1.07 18.54
CA LEU A 72 9.22 0.17 17.40
C LEU A 72 10.61 0.23 16.78
N TYR A 73 11.29 1.38 16.80
CA TYR A 73 12.60 1.59 16.19
C TYR A 73 13.69 1.92 17.22
N PRO A 74 14.01 1.02 18.18
CA PRO A 74 14.91 1.32 19.30
C PRO A 74 16.36 1.59 18.89
N ASN A 75 16.75 1.25 17.66
CA ASN A 75 18.07 1.47 17.11
C ASN A 75 18.21 2.80 16.34
N LEU A 76 17.14 3.60 16.25
CA LEU A 76 17.18 4.96 15.70
C LEU A 76 17.12 5.97 16.85
N THR A 77 18.01 6.95 16.84
CA THR A 77 17.87 8.14 17.69
C THR A 77 16.73 9.02 17.18
N GLU A 78 16.16 9.88 18.02
CA GLU A 78 15.14 10.83 17.59
C GLU A 78 15.64 11.77 16.49
N GLU A 79 16.92 12.16 16.54
CA GLU A 79 17.57 12.95 15.50
C GLU A 79 17.63 12.19 14.17
N GLN A 80 17.98 10.90 14.20
CA GLN A 80 17.96 10.05 13.00
C GLN A 80 16.53 9.88 12.47
N MET A 81 15.55 9.64 13.35
CA MET A 81 14.15 9.53 12.95
C MET A 81 13.66 10.83 12.29
N ARG A 82 14.01 11.98 12.84
CA ARG A 82 13.69 13.30 12.26
C ARG A 82 14.32 13.51 10.88
N ASP A 83 15.62 13.24 10.76
CA ASP A 83 16.34 13.33 9.48
C ASP A 83 15.69 12.44 8.40
N ILE A 84 15.35 11.21 8.77
CA ILE A 84 14.67 10.27 7.87
C ILE A 84 13.26 10.77 7.53
N ALA A 85 12.50 11.27 8.50
CA ALA A 85 11.14 11.76 8.27
C ALA A 85 11.13 12.93 7.28
N TYR A 86 11.99 13.94 7.46
CA TYR A 86 12.08 15.07 6.53
C TYR A 86 12.44 14.66 5.10
N LYS A 87 13.25 13.61 4.96
CA LYS A 87 13.59 13.05 3.65
C LYS A 87 12.46 12.19 3.09
N ALA A 88 11.79 11.45 3.97
CA ALA A 88 10.67 10.61 3.62
C ALA A 88 9.47 11.44 3.19
N VAL A 89 9.31 12.70 3.58
CA VAL A 89 8.17 13.54 3.16
C VAL A 89 8.42 14.30 1.85
N SER A 90 9.68 14.46 1.43
CA SER A 90 10.03 15.20 0.21
C SER A 90 10.50 14.28 -0.91
N PRO A 91 9.95 14.38 -2.15
CA PRO A 91 10.45 13.64 -3.29
C PRO A 91 11.77 14.20 -3.86
N TYR A 92 12.16 15.41 -3.45
CA TYR A 92 13.35 16.11 -3.98
C TYR A 92 14.61 15.88 -3.15
N THR A 93 14.45 15.33 -1.96
CA THR A 93 15.58 14.99 -1.10
C THR A 93 16.13 13.64 -1.54
N SER A 94 17.25 13.65 -2.25
CA SER A 94 18.08 12.47 -2.40
C SER A 94 19.02 12.36 -1.21
N ARG A 95 18.94 11.26 -0.45
CA ARG A 95 19.84 11.01 0.67
C ARG A 95 21.20 10.58 0.10
N GLY A 96 22.12 11.52 -0.08
CA GLY A 96 23.48 11.25 -0.58
C GLY A 96 24.40 10.51 0.41
N SER A 97 23.98 10.30 1.67
CA SER A 97 24.86 9.96 2.80
C SER A 97 24.38 8.77 3.67
N ILE A 98 23.48 7.92 3.17
CA ILE A 98 23.11 6.65 3.87
C ILE A 98 23.97 5.48 3.48
N TRP A 99 24.63 5.58 2.34
CA TRP A 99 25.61 4.61 1.94
C TRP A 99 26.86 4.91 2.76
N ASP A 100 26.97 4.29 3.93
CA ASP A 100 28.26 3.90 4.50
C ASP A 100 29.00 2.87 3.59
N GLY A 101 28.55 2.71 2.35
CA GLY A 101 28.90 1.63 1.43
C GLY A 101 28.10 0.35 1.65
N GLN A 102 27.25 0.26 2.69
CA GLN A 102 26.68 -1.01 3.15
C GLN A 102 25.16 -1.13 2.98
N GLY A 103 24.45 -0.06 2.58
CA GLY A 103 23.00 -0.09 2.35
C GLY A 103 22.18 0.63 3.41
N VAL A 104 20.86 0.64 3.23
CA VAL A 104 19.92 1.23 4.21
C VAL A 104 19.52 0.17 5.22
N THR A 105 19.57 0.48 6.51
CA THR A 105 19.16 -0.49 7.54
C THR A 105 17.65 -0.76 7.50
N LEU A 106 17.22 -1.92 8.01
CA LEU A 106 15.78 -2.25 8.04
C LEU A 106 14.95 -1.19 8.77
N SER A 107 15.47 -0.65 9.87
CA SER A 107 14.76 0.36 10.67
C SER A 107 14.64 1.68 9.93
N GLU A 108 15.68 2.12 9.21
CA GLU A 108 15.61 3.34 8.42
C GLU A 108 14.58 3.24 7.30
N PHE A 109 14.56 2.13 6.58
CA PHE A 109 13.57 1.90 5.53
C PHE A 109 12.15 1.81 6.12
N ALA A 110 11.99 1.01 7.18
CA ALA A 110 10.71 0.81 7.83
C ALA A 110 10.12 2.12 8.35
N TRP A 111 10.94 2.94 9.00
CA TRP A 111 10.53 4.25 9.48
C TRP A 111 10.17 5.22 8.35
N ALA A 112 10.99 5.28 7.28
CA ALA A 112 10.66 6.10 6.11
C ALA A 112 9.32 5.69 5.47
N PHE A 113 9.07 4.39 5.39
CA PHE A 113 7.80 3.85 4.91
C PHE A 113 6.62 4.24 5.82
N ASP A 114 6.75 4.07 7.14
CA ASP A 114 5.69 4.38 8.09
C ASP A 114 5.36 5.88 8.13
N VAL A 115 6.35 6.77 7.97
CA VAL A 115 6.13 8.21 7.81
C VAL A 115 5.29 8.49 6.55
N ILE A 116 5.66 7.91 5.41
CA ILE A 116 4.93 8.12 4.14
C ILE A 116 3.49 7.59 4.25
N VAL A 117 3.30 6.42 4.85
CA VAL A 117 1.96 5.86 5.08
C VAL A 117 1.14 6.79 5.96
N SER A 118 1.70 7.27 7.07
CA SER A 118 1.02 8.17 8.00
C SER A 118 0.61 9.48 7.32
N SER A 119 1.49 10.07 6.51
CA SER A 119 1.16 11.25 5.72
C SER A 119 0.08 10.99 4.65
N LEU A 120 0.11 9.84 3.96
CA LEU A 120 -0.89 9.49 2.94
C LEU A 120 -2.27 9.22 3.52
N LEU A 121 -2.32 8.73 4.76
CA LEU A 121 -3.56 8.52 5.50
C LEU A 121 -4.29 9.85 5.78
N GLY A 122 -3.58 10.97 5.91
CA GLY A 122 -4.16 12.32 5.88
C GLY A 122 -5.33 12.52 6.86
N GLY A 123 -5.19 12.04 8.09
CA GLY A 123 -6.24 12.10 9.13
C GLY A 123 -7.13 10.85 9.24
N ILE A 124 -6.97 9.86 8.35
CA ILE A 124 -7.55 8.53 8.55
C ILE A 124 -6.63 7.76 9.51
N GLY A 125 -7.05 7.57 10.76
CA GLY A 125 -6.16 7.15 11.84
C GLY A 125 -5.46 5.79 11.70
N SER A 126 -5.83 4.93 10.75
CA SER A 126 -5.11 3.67 10.51
C SER A 126 -5.39 3.02 9.15
N ILE A 127 -4.52 2.07 8.75
CA ILE A 127 -4.70 1.24 7.54
C ILE A 127 -6.04 0.48 7.54
N PRO A 128 -6.49 -0.19 8.63
CA PRO A 128 -7.83 -0.78 8.69
C PRO A 128 -8.95 0.21 8.38
N GLN A 129 -8.89 1.43 8.93
CA GLN A 129 -9.91 2.46 8.68
C GLN A 129 -9.88 2.93 7.23
N TYR A 130 -8.69 3.08 6.64
CA TYR A 130 -8.53 3.39 5.22
C TYR A 130 -9.10 2.27 4.34
N ALA A 131 -8.79 1.01 4.64
CA ALA A 131 -9.32 -0.14 3.92
C ALA A 131 -10.85 -0.25 4.05
N ALA A 132 -11.42 0.07 5.20
CA ALA A 132 -12.87 0.11 5.40
C ALA A 132 -13.53 1.23 4.59
N LYS A 133 -12.88 2.39 4.47
CA LYS A 133 -13.41 3.57 3.76
C LYS A 133 -13.23 3.53 2.24
N LYS A 134 -12.09 3.01 1.77
CA LYS A 134 -11.65 3.06 0.37
C LYS A 134 -11.55 1.69 -0.30
N GLY A 135 -11.66 0.61 0.47
CA GLY A 135 -11.52 -0.77 -0.01
C GLY A 135 -10.10 -1.32 0.16
N LEU A 136 -10.02 -2.65 0.30
CA LEU A 136 -8.75 -3.38 0.48
C LEU A 136 -7.79 -3.20 -0.71
N ALA A 137 -8.31 -3.20 -1.94
CA ALA A 137 -7.52 -3.00 -3.15
C ALA A 137 -6.85 -1.62 -3.18
N ALA A 138 -7.59 -0.57 -2.82
CA ALA A 138 -7.07 0.79 -2.71
C ALA A 138 -6.04 0.91 -1.57
N ALA A 139 -6.27 0.25 -0.43
CA ALA A 139 -5.29 0.19 0.67
C ALA A 139 -3.97 -0.47 0.23
N LYS A 140 -4.04 -1.62 -0.45
CA LYS A 140 -2.85 -2.28 -0.99
C LYS A 140 -2.14 -1.41 -2.02
N ALA A 141 -2.88 -0.75 -2.91
CA ALA A 141 -2.31 0.15 -3.91
C ALA A 141 -1.58 1.36 -3.28
N MET A 142 -2.14 1.93 -2.21
CA MET A 142 -1.50 2.98 -1.40
C MET A 142 -0.20 2.48 -0.77
N LEU A 143 -0.24 1.31 -0.14
CA LEU A 143 0.94 0.74 0.51
C LEU A 143 2.04 0.41 -0.51
N SER A 144 1.70 -0.14 -1.69
CA SER A 144 2.67 -0.37 -2.77
C SER A 144 3.36 0.92 -3.20
N ARG A 145 2.60 2.00 -3.37
CA ARG A 145 3.14 3.32 -3.74
C ARG A 145 4.00 3.93 -2.64
N ALA A 146 3.58 3.79 -1.39
CA ALA A 146 4.34 4.21 -0.23
C ALA A 146 5.70 3.48 -0.16
N ALA A 147 5.73 2.17 -0.42
CA ALA A 147 6.97 1.39 -0.44
C ALA A 147 7.92 1.82 -1.58
N VAL A 148 7.38 2.09 -2.77
CA VAL A 148 8.15 2.65 -3.88
C VAL A 148 8.68 4.04 -3.56
N ALA A 149 7.85 4.91 -2.96
CA ALA A 149 8.26 6.24 -2.56
C ALA A 149 9.34 6.20 -1.46
N ALA A 150 9.18 5.34 -0.46
CA ALA A 150 10.18 5.09 0.57
C ALA A 150 11.50 4.66 -0.08
N ALA A 151 11.47 3.65 -0.96
CA ALA A 151 12.65 3.18 -1.67
C ALA A 151 13.35 4.28 -2.47
N LYS A 152 12.60 5.15 -3.16
CA LYS A 152 13.16 6.28 -3.91
C LYS A 152 13.78 7.33 -2.99
N ARG A 153 13.07 7.72 -1.92
CA ARG A 153 13.47 8.78 -0.99
C ARG A 153 14.65 8.36 -0.11
N VAL A 154 14.78 7.06 0.18
CA VAL A 154 15.96 6.46 0.82
C VAL A 154 16.95 5.88 -0.20
N GLY A 155 16.86 6.24 -1.48
CA GLY A 155 17.89 5.94 -2.48
C GLY A 155 18.07 4.47 -2.88
N VAL A 156 17.27 3.52 -2.38
CA VAL A 156 17.38 2.08 -2.67
C VAL A 156 16.50 1.61 -3.85
N TYR A 157 15.89 2.52 -4.60
CA TYR A 157 15.08 2.16 -5.77
C TYR A 157 15.93 1.90 -7.02
N ALA A 158 16.73 0.83 -7.01
CA ALA A 158 17.61 0.45 -8.11
C ALA A 158 17.78 -1.09 -8.21
N GLY A 159 18.40 -1.55 -9.30
CA GLY A 159 18.69 -2.97 -9.51
C GLY A 159 17.43 -3.84 -9.47
N ILE A 160 17.42 -4.84 -8.58
CA ILE A 160 16.32 -5.79 -8.42
C ILE A 160 15.17 -5.30 -7.53
N ILE A 161 15.37 -4.21 -6.77
CA ILE A 161 14.37 -3.70 -5.81
C ILE A 161 13.02 -3.36 -6.46
N PRO A 162 12.94 -2.70 -7.63
CA PRO A 162 11.65 -2.45 -8.29
C PRO A 162 10.84 -3.72 -8.55
N GLY A 163 11.51 -4.81 -8.94
CA GLY A 163 10.87 -6.11 -9.18
C GLY A 163 10.36 -6.74 -7.88
N ILE A 164 11.12 -6.63 -6.79
CA ILE A 164 10.72 -7.12 -5.46
C ILE A 164 9.45 -6.40 -4.96
N LEU A 165 9.36 -5.09 -5.19
CA LEU A 165 8.23 -4.27 -4.75
C LEU A 165 6.92 -4.56 -5.50
N ALA A 166 6.99 -5.00 -6.78
CA ALA A 166 5.82 -5.19 -7.64
C ALA A 166 4.78 -6.21 -7.12
N GLY A 167 5.18 -7.14 -6.24
CA GLY A 167 4.31 -8.17 -5.66
C GLY A 167 4.13 -8.12 -4.14
N LEU A 168 4.75 -7.14 -3.47
CA LEU A 168 4.92 -7.09 -2.02
C LEU A 168 3.60 -7.26 -1.22
N PHE A 169 2.56 -6.49 -1.55
CA PHE A 169 1.29 -6.47 -0.80
C PHE A 169 0.27 -7.54 -1.25
N ASN A 170 0.67 -8.42 -2.16
CA ASN A 170 -0.08 -9.65 -2.41
C ASN A 170 0.20 -10.71 -1.35
N VAL A 171 1.36 -10.64 -0.70
CA VAL A 171 1.83 -11.66 0.26
C VAL A 171 1.93 -11.15 1.70
N LEU A 172 2.06 -9.84 1.91
CA LEU A 172 2.13 -9.28 3.26
C LEU A 172 0.75 -9.07 3.91
N ASN A 173 0.68 -9.39 5.21
CA ASN A 173 -0.44 -9.02 6.06
C ASN A 173 -0.35 -7.54 6.44
N ILE A 174 -1.27 -6.73 5.90
CA ILE A 174 -1.28 -5.26 6.07
C ILE A 174 -1.71 -4.79 7.46
N TYR A 175 -2.08 -5.70 8.38
CA TYR A 175 -2.54 -5.39 9.72
C TYR A 175 -1.48 -5.66 10.83
N GLY A 176 -0.27 -6.05 10.45
CA GLY A 176 0.87 -6.23 11.38
C GLY A 176 1.80 -5.02 11.44
N SER A 177 2.98 -5.19 12.06
CA SER A 177 4.07 -4.20 11.99
C SER A 177 4.60 -4.12 10.55
N LEU A 178 4.02 -3.18 9.79
CA LEU A 178 4.12 -3.22 8.34
C LEU A 178 5.47 -2.71 7.83
N GLY A 179 6.02 -1.64 8.41
CA GLY A 179 7.34 -1.13 8.04
C GLY A 179 8.42 -2.21 8.08
N TYR A 180 8.55 -2.95 9.19
CA TYR A 180 9.53 -4.04 9.29
C TYR A 180 9.19 -5.24 8.39
N ALA A 181 7.92 -5.57 8.23
CA ALA A 181 7.52 -6.66 7.34
C ALA A 181 7.95 -6.35 5.89
N VAL A 182 7.78 -5.12 5.45
CA VAL A 182 8.24 -4.65 4.14
C VAL A 182 9.77 -4.68 4.07
N ALA A 183 10.46 -4.07 5.03
CA ALA A 183 11.92 -4.01 5.03
C ALA A 183 12.56 -5.41 4.99
N LYS A 184 12.10 -6.34 5.84
CA LYS A 184 12.56 -7.74 5.86
C LYS A 184 12.24 -8.50 4.58
N TYR A 185 11.09 -8.22 3.96
CA TYR A 185 10.74 -8.86 2.70
C TYR A 185 11.71 -8.47 1.58
N ILE A 186 12.14 -7.21 1.58
CA ILE A 186 13.10 -6.67 0.62
C ILE A 186 14.49 -7.25 0.88
N ASP A 187 15.01 -7.13 2.10
CA ASP A 187 16.30 -7.70 2.52
C ASP A 187 16.43 -9.18 2.17
N ALA A 188 15.40 -9.99 2.44
CA ALA A 188 15.42 -11.43 2.10
C ALA A 188 15.55 -11.75 0.59
N ARG A 189 15.46 -10.75 -0.30
CA ARG A 189 15.45 -10.91 -1.77
C ARG A 189 16.44 -9.99 -2.49
N ASP A 190 17.15 -9.14 -1.78
CA ASP A 190 18.07 -8.21 -2.40
C ASP A 190 19.42 -8.86 -2.74
N TYR A 191 20.46 -8.07 -3.04
CA TYR A 191 21.77 -8.59 -3.42
C TYR A 191 22.55 -9.24 -2.27
N HIS A 192 22.24 -8.91 -1.02
CA HIS A 192 22.90 -9.46 0.17
C HIS A 192 21.85 -9.97 1.19
N PRO A 193 21.20 -11.10 0.91
CA PRO A 193 20.00 -11.47 1.65
C PRO A 193 20.20 -11.72 3.15
N ASN A 194 19.28 -11.17 3.94
CA ASN A 194 19.17 -11.34 5.39
C ASN A 194 20.38 -10.78 6.17
N ASN A 195 20.98 -9.70 5.69
CA ASN A 195 22.08 -9.04 6.38
C ASN A 195 21.61 -7.87 7.28
N GLY A 196 20.29 -7.60 7.34
CA GLY A 196 19.73 -6.50 8.12
C GLY A 196 19.79 -5.15 7.41
N ARG A 197 20.04 -5.14 6.11
CA ARG A 197 20.08 -3.96 5.25
C ARG A 197 19.37 -4.22 3.92
N ILE A 198 19.10 -3.13 3.21
CA ILE A 198 18.61 -3.14 1.85
C ILE A 198 19.76 -2.71 0.93
N ASN A 199 20.18 -3.64 0.07
CA ASN A 199 21.31 -3.53 -0.82
C ASN A 199 20.88 -3.53 -2.28
N VAL A 200 21.40 -2.57 -3.07
CA VAL A 200 21.03 -2.43 -4.50
C VAL A 200 22.13 -2.84 -5.47
N TRP A 201 23.22 -3.42 -4.95
CA TRP A 201 24.32 -4.03 -5.70
C TRP A 201 24.95 -5.18 -4.89
N ALA A 202 25.75 -6.00 -5.58
CA ALA A 202 26.48 -7.15 -5.04
C ALA A 202 27.90 -6.83 -4.57
#